data_AF-A0A482W811-F1
#
_entry.id   AF-A0A482W811-F1
#
_cell.length_a   1.000
_cell.length_b   1.000
_cell.length_c   1.000
_cell.angle_alpha   90.00
_cell.angle_beta   90.00
_cell.angle_gamma   90.00
#
_symmetry.space_group_name_H-M   'P 1'
#
loop_
_entity.id
_entity.type
_entity.pdbx_description
1 polymer ?
#
loop_
_entity_poly.entity_id
_entity_poly.type
_entity_poly.pdbx_seq_one_letter_code
_entity_poly.pdbx_strand_id
1 'polypeptide(L)'
;MDRKNDNFYFTINCLNKSGLRRSCSSPMKYVSVYVLLPLLLIFYGMVIFNFQYMNNDIVEISQVFDAVATFGQLVVRKLILLLHGDKIEEVIDERSHFLSYDLFGEELGRRYRNRMKFRITVIKFFWTVAFFTSFMFVLTPLFVKDVLLPHTCWIPGNNGILRIVIYNLEIIYYVELTLLIGVFDGIFLFTCLEIQIQFELLKRSIQSINFGLDSGEEYEKFCLVKLKTCSIHHNFLLGLSNFTQIVRSVLYIAVLNLQGALFFIPASDVEAEAETLPDEIYSTDWYNTKNRKIHKFILFWLIKAQRPMIMS
;
A
#
# COMPACT_ATOMS: atom_id res chain seq x y z
N MET A 1 3.97 -22.75 -21.41
CA MET A 1 3.21 -22.65 -20.14
C MET A 1 1.86 -22.04 -20.45
N ASP A 2 0.78 -22.73 -20.11
CA ASP A 2 -0.58 -22.28 -20.41
C ASP A 2 -0.93 -21.05 -19.55
N ARG A 3 -1.13 -19.87 -20.16
CA ARG A 3 -1.18 -18.55 -19.47
C ARG A 3 -2.25 -18.44 -18.38
N LYS A 4 -3.30 -19.28 -18.42
CA LYS A 4 -4.38 -19.29 -17.42
C LYS A 4 -4.02 -19.96 -16.10
N ASN A 5 -2.98 -20.81 -16.08
CA ASN A 5 -2.49 -21.48 -14.87
C ASN A 5 -1.26 -20.80 -14.24
N ASP A 6 -0.84 -19.64 -14.76
CA ASP A 6 0.22 -18.87 -14.11
C ASP A 6 -0.33 -18.18 -12.85
N ASN A 7 0.35 -18.39 -11.73
CA ASN A 7 0.02 -17.81 -10.45
C ASN A 7 0.04 -16.27 -10.48
N PHE A 8 0.80 -15.68 -11.40
CA PHE A 8 0.88 -14.23 -11.61
C PHE A 8 -0.20 -13.67 -12.52
N TYR A 9 -1.05 -14.52 -13.12
CA TYR A 9 -2.06 -14.08 -14.09
C TYR A 9 -2.95 -12.97 -13.55
N PHE A 10 -3.37 -13.07 -12.29
CA PHE A 10 -4.17 -12.04 -11.62
C PHE A 10 -3.46 -10.67 -11.63
N THR A 11 -2.22 -10.64 -11.16
CA THR A 11 -1.42 -9.43 -11.03
C THR A 11 -1.06 -8.82 -12.38
N ILE A 12 -0.69 -9.66 -13.36
CA ILE A 12 -0.41 -9.23 -14.73
C ILE A 12 -1.66 -8.67 -15.39
N ASN A 13 -2.84 -9.27 -15.15
CA ASN A 13 -4.10 -8.75 -15.66
C ASN A 13 -4.44 -7.38 -15.06
N CYS A 14 -4.22 -7.20 -13.75
CA CYS A 14 -4.36 -5.89 -13.11
C CYS A 14 -3.37 -4.86 -13.69
N LEU A 15 -2.11 -5.26 -13.95
CA LEU A 15 -1.08 -4.40 -14.53
C LEU A 15 -1.41 -4.00 -15.99
N ASN A 16 -1.99 -4.91 -16.76
CA ASN A 16 -2.47 -4.59 -18.11
C ASN A 16 -3.65 -3.63 -18.06
N LYS A 17 -4.59 -3.82 -17.12
CA LYS A 17 -5.78 -2.96 -16.94
C LYS A 17 -5.45 -1.57 -16.41
N SER A 18 -4.38 -1.41 -15.62
CA SER A 18 -3.96 -0.09 -15.15
C SER A 18 -3.38 0.79 -16.26
N GLY A 19 -3.04 0.19 -17.42
CA GLY A 19 -2.40 0.90 -18.53
C GLY A 19 -0.96 1.33 -18.26
N LEU A 20 -0.39 0.97 -17.11
CA LEU A 20 0.96 1.38 -16.70
C LEU A 20 2.06 0.43 -17.22
N ARG A 21 1.68 -0.72 -17.77
CA ARG A 21 2.61 -1.63 -18.43
C ARG A 21 3.25 -0.96 -19.65
N ARG A 22 4.58 -0.94 -19.73
CA ARG A 22 5.31 -0.27 -20.81
C ARG A 22 5.13 -0.98 -22.15
N SER A 23 5.15 -2.32 -22.15
CA SER A 23 4.93 -3.16 -23.34
C SER A 23 3.50 -3.17 -23.87
N CYS A 24 2.53 -2.60 -23.13
CA CYS A 24 1.16 -2.51 -23.60
C CYS A 24 0.99 -1.27 -24.51
N SER A 25 0.66 -1.48 -25.78
CA SER A 25 0.30 -0.41 -26.74
C SER A 25 -1.12 0.13 -26.54
N SER A 26 -1.75 -0.18 -25.41
CA SER A 26 -3.16 0.14 -25.19
C SER A 26 -3.38 1.66 -25.09
N PRO A 27 -4.47 2.19 -25.68
CA PRO A 27 -4.89 3.58 -25.47
C PRO A 27 -5.04 3.92 -23.98
N MET A 28 -5.24 2.92 -23.11
CA MET A 28 -5.27 3.12 -21.65
C MET A 28 -3.96 3.67 -21.08
N LYS A 29 -2.81 3.39 -21.70
CA LYS A 29 -1.53 3.98 -21.29
C LYS A 29 -1.53 5.49 -21.51
N TYR A 30 -2.03 5.93 -22.65
CA TYR A 30 -2.13 7.36 -22.96
C TYR A 30 -3.03 8.08 -21.94
N VAL A 31 -4.20 7.49 -21.67
CA VAL A 31 -5.15 8.03 -20.69
C VAL A 31 -4.55 8.04 -19.28
N SER A 32 -3.95 6.94 -18.82
CA SER A 32 -3.42 6.83 -17.46
C SER A 32 -2.25 7.80 -17.20
N VAL A 33 -1.36 7.96 -18.19
CA VAL A 33 -0.14 8.77 -18.04
C VAL A 33 -0.33 10.24 -18.38
N TYR A 34 -1.02 10.56 -19.47
CA TYR A 34 -1.12 11.95 -19.94
C TYR A 34 -2.39 12.67 -19.48
N VAL A 35 -3.41 11.93 -19.06
CA VAL A 35 -4.67 12.54 -18.57
C VAL A 35 -4.79 12.36 -17.06
N LEU A 36 -4.79 11.11 -16.57
CA LEU A 36 -5.07 10.84 -15.15
C LEU A 36 -3.93 11.26 -14.21
N LEU A 37 -2.65 11.09 -14.60
CA LEU A 37 -1.54 11.47 -13.73
C LEU A 37 -1.44 12.99 -13.50
N PRO A 38 -1.49 13.87 -14.52
CA PRO A 38 -1.50 15.31 -14.29
C PRO A 38 -2.71 15.76 -13.45
N LEU A 39 -3.89 15.21 -13.73
CA LEU A 39 -5.09 15.50 -12.94
C LEU A 39 -4.95 15.05 -11.49
N LEU A 40 -4.31 13.90 -11.24
CA LEU A 40 -4.04 13.41 -9.89
C LEU A 40 -3.07 14.33 -9.15
N LEU A 41 -2.02 14.83 -9.81
CA LEU A 41 -1.07 15.77 -9.19
C LEU A 41 -1.72 17.11 -8.87
N ILE A 42 -2.57 17.63 -9.75
CA ILE A 42 -3.37 18.84 -9.49
C ILE A 42 -4.28 18.63 -8.29
N PHE A 43 -5.04 17.53 -8.29
CA PHE A 43 -5.94 17.18 -7.20
C PHE A 43 -5.20 17.00 -5.87
N TYR A 44 -4.07 16.28 -5.87
CA TYR A 44 -3.22 16.13 -4.69
C TYR A 44 -2.70 17.48 -4.18
N GLY A 45 -2.34 18.38 -5.08
CA GLY A 45 -2.01 19.76 -4.74
C GLY A 45 -3.17 20.52 -4.08
N MET A 46 -4.41 20.30 -4.55
CA MET A 46 -5.61 20.90 -3.95
C MET A 46 -5.90 20.34 -2.54
N VAL A 47 -5.66 19.05 -2.31
CA VAL A 47 -5.78 18.42 -0.98
C VAL A 47 -4.75 19.04 -0.02
N ILE A 48 -3.49 19.18 -0.45
CA ILE A 48 -2.45 19.83 0.37
C ILE A 48 -2.77 21.30 0.61
N PHE A 49 -3.28 22.01 -0.41
CA PHE A 49 -3.64 23.42 -0.26
C PHE A 49 -4.80 23.62 0.72
N ASN A 50 -5.63 22.60 0.94
CA ASN A 50 -6.72 22.63 1.91
C ASN A 50 -6.25 22.94 3.34
N PHE A 51 -4.99 22.60 3.69
CA PHE A 51 -4.40 22.94 4.99
C PHE A 51 -4.42 24.44 5.28
N GLN A 52 -4.38 25.31 4.27
CA GLN A 52 -4.37 26.76 4.48
C GLN A 52 -5.70 27.34 4.98
N TYR A 53 -6.80 26.59 4.83
CA TYR A 53 -8.14 27.05 5.17
C TYR A 53 -8.72 26.38 6.42
N MET A 54 -7.95 25.53 7.08
CA MET A 54 -8.41 24.82 8.28
C MET A 54 -8.22 25.73 9.49
N ASN A 55 -9.32 26.10 10.16
CA ASN A 55 -9.32 27.05 11.28
C ASN A 55 -8.95 26.37 12.62
N ASN A 56 -7.82 25.66 12.66
CA ASN A 56 -7.34 24.86 13.81
C ASN A 56 -8.30 23.75 14.28
N ASP A 57 -9.31 23.36 13.50
CA ASP A 57 -10.12 22.19 13.82
C ASP A 57 -9.29 20.92 13.55
N ILE A 58 -8.95 20.25 14.64
CA ILE A 58 -8.18 19.02 14.65
C ILE A 58 -8.84 17.92 13.81
N VAL A 59 -10.17 17.81 13.86
CA VAL A 59 -10.90 16.76 13.14
C VAL A 59 -10.79 16.98 11.64
N GLU A 60 -10.88 18.23 11.18
CA GLU A 60 -10.69 18.57 9.77
C GLU A 60 -9.24 18.32 9.32
N ILE A 61 -8.25 18.68 10.15
CA ILE A 61 -6.83 18.45 9.89
C ILE A 61 -6.55 16.94 9.73
N SER A 62 -7.09 16.13 10.63
CA SER A 62 -7.04 14.67 10.61
C SER A 62 -7.56 14.10 9.28
N GLN A 63 -8.73 14.56 8.82
CA GLN A 63 -9.34 14.13 7.56
C GLN A 63 -8.48 14.49 6.33
N VAL A 64 -7.83 15.65 6.35
CA VAL A 64 -6.90 16.03 5.27
C VAL A 64 -5.64 15.19 5.31
N PHE A 65 -5.10 14.85 6.49
CA PHE A 65 -3.98 13.92 6.58
C PHE A 65 -4.33 12.53 6.02
N ASP A 66 -5.53 12.03 6.29
CA ASP A 66 -6.01 10.78 5.71
C ASP A 66 -6.10 10.85 4.17
N ALA A 67 -6.61 11.97 3.63
CA ALA A 67 -6.65 12.21 2.20
C ALA A 67 -5.24 12.28 1.60
N VAL A 68 -4.33 13.02 2.23
CA VAL A 68 -2.92 13.13 1.81
C VAL A 68 -2.23 11.77 1.84
N ALA A 69 -2.43 10.97 2.89
CA ALA A 69 -1.86 9.63 2.98
C ALA A 69 -2.39 8.72 1.87
N THR A 70 -3.70 8.73 1.65
CA THR A 70 -4.38 7.89 0.65
C THR A 70 -3.93 8.22 -0.77
N PHE A 71 -4.03 9.49 -1.16
CA PHE A 71 -3.65 9.93 -2.51
C PHE A 71 -2.14 10.02 -2.70
N GLY A 72 -1.38 10.28 -1.63
CA GLY A 72 0.08 10.22 -1.65
C GLY A 72 0.57 8.81 -1.96
N GLN A 73 -0.03 7.77 -1.37
CA GLN A 73 0.27 6.38 -1.73
C GLN A 73 -0.04 6.09 -3.21
N LEU A 74 -1.15 6.59 -3.74
CA LEU A 74 -1.51 6.46 -5.15
C LEU A 74 -0.45 7.11 -6.05
N VAL A 75 -0.07 8.36 -5.77
CA VAL A 75 0.96 9.11 -6.52
C VAL A 75 2.30 8.35 -6.50
N VAL A 76 2.78 7.97 -5.31
CA VAL A 76 4.08 7.28 -5.16
C VAL A 76 4.10 5.96 -5.92
N ARG A 77 3.07 5.11 -5.75
CA ARG A 77 2.99 3.81 -6.44
C ARG A 77 2.94 3.98 -7.96
N LYS A 78 2.18 4.96 -8.45
CA LYS A 78 2.07 5.26 -9.89
C LYS A 78 3.39 5.76 -10.47
N LEU A 79 4.08 6.67 -9.78
CA LEU A 79 5.41 7.15 -10.18
C LEU A 79 6.44 6.02 -10.23
N ILE A 80 6.44 5.13 -9.25
CA ILE A 80 7.36 3.99 -9.24
C ILE A 80 7.08 3.04 -10.41
N LEU A 81 5.82 2.74 -10.70
CA LEU A 81 5.47 1.91 -11.84
C LEU A 81 5.90 2.54 -13.17
N LEU A 82 5.90 3.87 -13.26
CA LEU A 82 6.39 4.59 -14.44
C LEU A 82 7.92 4.62 -14.53
N LEU A 83 8.61 4.86 -13.41
CA LEU A 83 10.07 4.97 -13.36
C LEU A 83 10.77 3.61 -13.41
N HIS A 84 10.17 2.60 -12.79
CA HIS A 84 10.72 1.25 -12.65
C HIS A 84 9.91 0.17 -13.38
N GLY A 85 8.99 0.57 -14.26
CA GLY A 85 8.17 -0.36 -15.05
C GLY A 85 9.00 -1.35 -15.86
N ASP A 86 10.15 -0.92 -16.39
CA ASP A 86 11.07 -1.79 -17.16
C ASP A 86 11.59 -2.94 -16.32
N LYS A 87 12.04 -2.63 -15.09
CA LYS A 87 12.57 -3.63 -14.16
C LYS A 87 11.47 -4.59 -13.70
N ILE A 88 10.24 -4.11 -13.57
CA ILE A 88 9.10 -4.96 -13.21
C ILE A 88 8.79 -5.93 -14.35
N GLU A 89 8.81 -5.49 -15.60
CA GLU A 89 8.63 -6.36 -16.76
C GLU A 89 9.80 -7.35 -16.90
N GLU A 90 11.03 -6.89 -16.72
CA GLU A 90 12.23 -7.74 -16.69
C GLU A 90 12.10 -8.83 -15.63
N VAL A 91 11.73 -8.48 -14.38
CA VAL A 91 11.48 -9.46 -13.30
C VAL A 91 10.40 -10.46 -13.69
N ILE A 92 9.34 -10.04 -14.39
CA ILE A 92 8.26 -10.94 -14.84
C ILE A 92 8.77 -11.89 -15.94
N ASP A 93 9.56 -11.38 -16.89
CA ASP A 93 10.07 -12.15 -18.02
C ASP A 93 11.19 -13.11 -17.58
N GLU A 94 12.07 -12.68 -16.66
CA GLU A 94 13.15 -13.47 -16.08
C GLU A 94 12.67 -14.73 -15.34
N ARG A 95 11.39 -14.81 -14.99
CA ARG A 95 10.78 -16.02 -14.39
C ARG A 95 10.90 -17.25 -15.28
N SER A 96 11.04 -17.11 -16.60
CA SER A 96 11.26 -18.27 -17.47
C SER A 96 12.60 -18.98 -17.19
N HIS A 97 13.56 -18.29 -16.58
CA HIS A 97 14.86 -18.84 -16.21
C HIS A 97 14.88 -19.52 -14.83
N PHE A 98 13.76 -19.50 -14.10
CA PHE A 98 13.67 -20.11 -12.79
C PHE A 98 13.74 -21.65 -12.87
N LEU A 99 14.34 -22.25 -11.84
CA LEU A 99 14.41 -23.69 -11.71
C LEU A 99 13.01 -24.26 -11.52
N SER A 100 12.75 -25.41 -12.17
CA SER A 100 11.50 -26.15 -12.01
C SER A 100 11.29 -26.55 -10.54
N TYR A 101 10.07 -26.39 -10.05
CA TYR A 101 9.71 -26.77 -8.68
C TYR A 101 9.80 -28.27 -8.43
N ASP A 102 9.70 -29.08 -9.48
CA ASP A 102 9.75 -30.55 -9.40
C ASP A 102 11.17 -31.12 -9.51
N LEU A 103 12.21 -30.26 -9.54
CA LEU A 103 13.62 -30.66 -9.73
C LEU A 103 14.10 -31.71 -8.71
N PHE A 104 13.58 -31.70 -7.49
CA PHE A 104 13.92 -32.66 -6.42
C PHE A 104 12.74 -33.58 -6.03
N GLY A 105 11.79 -33.78 -6.94
CA GLY A 105 10.63 -34.65 -6.76
C GLY A 105 9.30 -33.92 -6.58
N GLU A 106 8.21 -34.62 -6.90
CA GLU A 106 6.86 -34.04 -6.96
C GLU A 106 6.30 -33.61 -5.61
N GLU A 107 6.70 -34.26 -4.52
CA GLU A 107 6.22 -33.92 -3.17
C GLU A 107 6.69 -32.53 -2.75
N LEU A 108 7.98 -32.24 -2.98
CA LEU A 108 8.55 -30.94 -2.70
C LEU A 108 7.96 -29.87 -3.62
N GLY A 109 7.82 -30.19 -4.92
CA GLY A 109 7.18 -29.29 -5.89
C GLY A 109 5.73 -28.98 -5.51
N ARG A 110 4.98 -29.96 -5.00
CA ARG A 110 3.61 -29.76 -4.47
C ARG A 110 3.61 -28.83 -3.26
N ARG A 111 4.57 -28.95 -2.35
CA ARG A 111 4.72 -28.04 -1.19
C ARG A 111 4.96 -26.60 -1.65
N TYR A 112 5.82 -26.37 -2.64
CA TYR A 112 6.07 -25.03 -3.19
C TYR A 112 4.82 -24.46 -3.90
N ARG A 113 4.14 -25.27 -4.72
CA ARG A 113 2.87 -24.87 -5.35
C ARG A 113 1.80 -24.51 -4.33
N ASN A 114 1.69 -25.24 -3.22
CA ASN A 114 0.75 -24.92 -2.14
C ASN A 114 1.08 -23.60 -1.42
N ARG A 115 2.37 -23.33 -1.17
CA ARG A 115 2.81 -22.02 -0.63
C ARG A 115 2.45 -20.87 -1.58
N MET A 116 2.61 -21.08 -2.87
CA MET A 116 2.24 -20.09 -3.89
C MET A 116 0.73 -19.86 -3.92
N LYS A 117 -0.08 -20.92 -3.93
CA LYS A 117 -1.55 -20.84 -3.84
C LYS A 117 -2.00 -20.07 -2.60
N PHE A 118 -1.40 -20.34 -1.44
CA PHE A 118 -1.70 -19.61 -0.21
C PHE A 118 -1.45 -18.10 -0.37
N ARG A 119 -0.33 -17.68 -0.98
CA ARG A 119 -0.07 -16.26 -1.25
C ARG A 119 -1.05 -15.64 -2.23
N ILE A 120 -1.46 -16.37 -3.28
CA ILE A 120 -2.52 -15.89 -4.20
C ILE A 120 -3.81 -15.63 -3.42
N THR A 121 -4.20 -16.54 -2.52
CA THR A 121 -5.40 -16.36 -1.68
C THR A 121 -5.28 -15.12 -0.80
N VAL A 122 -4.11 -14.88 -0.18
CA VAL A 122 -3.86 -13.68 0.64
C VAL A 122 -3.97 -12.40 -0.18
N ILE A 123 -3.38 -12.34 -1.38
CA ILE A 123 -3.47 -11.15 -2.25
C ILE A 123 -4.90 -10.90 -2.70
N LYS A 124 -5.63 -11.94 -3.11
CA LYS A 124 -7.04 -11.82 -3.49
C LYS A 124 -7.90 -11.32 -2.31
N PHE A 125 -7.61 -11.79 -1.11
CA PHE A 125 -8.28 -11.33 0.10
C PHE A 125 -8.00 -9.84 0.35
N PHE A 126 -6.75 -9.40 0.34
CA PHE A 126 -6.40 -7.98 0.49
C PHE A 126 -7.03 -7.10 -0.57
N TRP A 127 -7.02 -7.54 -1.83
CA TRP A 127 -7.65 -6.82 -2.93
C TRP A 127 -9.17 -6.71 -2.76
N THR A 128 -9.82 -7.78 -2.29
CA THR A 128 -11.26 -7.80 -2.01
C THR A 128 -11.60 -6.83 -0.88
N VAL A 129 -10.84 -6.86 0.22
CA VAL A 129 -10.99 -5.90 1.32
C VAL A 129 -10.80 -4.47 0.83
N ALA A 130 -9.74 -4.19 0.08
CA ALA A 130 -9.49 -2.86 -0.49
C ALA A 130 -10.65 -2.38 -1.37
N PHE A 131 -11.17 -3.25 -2.24
CA PHE A 131 -12.33 -2.94 -3.09
C PHE A 131 -13.58 -2.60 -2.26
N PHE A 132 -13.91 -3.39 -1.25
CA PHE A 132 -15.04 -3.12 -0.36
C PHE A 132 -14.85 -1.82 0.42
N THR A 133 -13.65 -1.57 0.93
CA THR A 133 -13.33 -0.31 1.63
C THR A 133 -13.51 0.89 0.70
N SER A 134 -12.91 0.87 -0.49
CA SER A 134 -13.08 1.94 -1.48
C SER A 134 -14.53 2.15 -1.88
N PHE A 135 -15.31 1.07 -2.04
CA PHE A 135 -16.73 1.16 -2.33
C PHE A 135 -17.51 1.84 -1.18
N MET A 136 -17.22 1.49 0.07
CA MET A 136 -17.84 2.13 1.23
C MET A 136 -17.50 3.63 1.30
N PHE A 137 -16.24 4.02 1.11
CA PHE A 137 -15.83 5.43 1.10
C PHE A 137 -16.55 6.25 0.04
N VAL A 138 -16.71 5.70 -1.18
CA VAL A 138 -17.43 6.38 -2.27
C VAL A 138 -18.91 6.57 -1.94
N LEU A 139 -19.52 5.66 -1.18
CA LEU A 139 -20.92 5.72 -0.78
C LEU A 139 -21.17 6.60 0.45
N THR A 140 -20.16 6.87 1.29
CA THR A 140 -20.30 7.66 2.53
C THR A 140 -21.07 8.98 2.33
N PRO A 141 -20.79 9.81 1.30
CA PRO A 141 -21.51 11.07 1.06
C PRO A 141 -23.02 10.91 0.77
N LEU A 142 -23.47 9.70 0.40
CA LEU A 142 -24.90 9.44 0.17
C LEU A 142 -25.66 9.19 1.48
N PHE A 143 -24.96 8.76 2.53
CA PHE A 143 -25.56 8.42 3.82
C PHE A 143 -25.35 9.52 4.87
N VAL A 144 -24.27 10.29 4.76
CA VAL A 144 -23.92 11.35 5.73
C VAL A 144 -24.12 12.71 5.07
N LYS A 145 -25.14 13.45 5.50
CA LYS A 145 -25.57 14.72 4.86
C LYS A 145 -24.52 15.83 4.89
N ASP A 146 -23.63 15.82 5.89
CA ASP A 146 -22.62 16.85 6.08
C ASP A 146 -21.32 16.56 5.30
N VAL A 147 -21.19 15.37 4.72
CA VAL A 147 -20.03 14.95 3.93
C VAL A 147 -20.33 15.15 2.45
N LEU A 148 -19.67 16.13 1.84
CA LEU A 148 -19.90 16.53 0.45
C LEU A 148 -19.03 15.76 -0.56
N LEU A 149 -17.88 15.25 -0.12
CA LEU A 149 -16.90 14.50 -0.91
C LEU A 149 -16.36 13.33 -0.06
N PRO A 150 -15.99 12.18 -0.66
CA PRO A 150 -15.37 11.07 0.05
C PRO A 150 -14.13 11.48 0.85
N HIS A 151 -13.28 12.33 0.27
CA HIS A 151 -12.20 13.01 0.99
C HIS A 151 -12.33 14.52 0.92
N THR A 152 -11.89 15.20 1.98
CA THR A 152 -11.90 16.66 2.05
C THR A 152 -10.82 17.24 1.13
N CYS A 153 -11.23 18.17 0.27
CA CYS A 153 -10.35 18.84 -0.68
C CYS A 153 -10.83 20.28 -0.86
N TRP A 154 -9.88 21.20 -1.07
CA TRP A 154 -10.22 22.58 -1.41
C TRP A 154 -10.88 22.66 -2.79
N ILE A 155 -12.00 23.38 -2.89
CA ILE A 155 -12.73 23.56 -4.16
C ILE A 155 -12.72 25.06 -4.53
N PRO A 156 -12.06 25.45 -5.63
CA PRO A 156 -12.02 26.85 -6.03
C PRO A 156 -13.41 27.39 -6.34
N GLY A 157 -13.76 28.51 -5.70
CA GLY A 157 -15.01 29.23 -5.92
C GLY A 157 -16.28 28.49 -5.48
N ASN A 158 -16.15 27.39 -4.73
CA ASN A 158 -17.27 26.56 -4.23
C ASN A 158 -18.36 26.28 -5.29
N ASN A 159 -17.95 26.03 -6.53
CA ASN A 159 -18.86 25.80 -7.64
C ASN A 159 -19.42 24.37 -7.59
N GLY A 160 -20.75 24.22 -7.63
CA GLY A 160 -21.42 22.92 -7.59
C GLY A 160 -21.04 21.98 -8.74
N ILE A 161 -20.77 22.50 -9.94
CA ILE A 161 -20.33 21.71 -11.09
C ILE A 161 -18.95 21.11 -10.82
N LEU A 162 -18.02 21.94 -10.31
CA LEU A 162 -16.67 21.50 -10.01
C LEU A 162 -16.65 20.42 -8.92
N ARG A 163 -17.53 20.54 -7.92
CA ARG A 163 -17.72 19.51 -6.88
C ARG A 163 -18.09 18.16 -7.48
N ILE A 164 -19.04 18.12 -8.44
CA ILE A 164 -19.43 16.89 -9.13
C ILE A 164 -18.25 16.31 -9.92
N VAL A 165 -17.46 17.17 -10.58
CA VAL A 165 -16.26 16.72 -11.32
C VAL A 165 -15.23 16.09 -10.38
N ILE A 166 -14.93 16.74 -9.26
CA ILE A 166 -13.98 16.23 -8.25
C ILE A 166 -14.47 14.91 -7.67
N TYR A 167 -15.76 14.80 -7.34
CA TYR A 167 -16.36 13.55 -6.85
C TYR A 167 -16.15 12.39 -7.83
N ASN A 168 -16.39 12.62 -9.13
CA ASN A 168 -16.16 11.59 -10.16
C ASN A 168 -14.67 11.25 -10.31
N LEU A 169 -13.77 12.23 -10.18
CA LEU A 169 -12.33 11.99 -10.21
C LEU A 169 -11.88 11.14 -9.02
N GLU A 170 -12.38 11.41 -7.82
CA GLU A 170 -12.08 10.60 -6.63
C GLU A 170 -12.50 9.14 -6.82
N ILE A 171 -13.69 8.88 -7.38
CA ILE A 171 -14.13 7.52 -7.73
C ILE A 171 -13.12 6.83 -8.66
N ILE A 172 -12.67 7.53 -9.71
CA ILE A 172 -11.68 7.00 -10.65
C ILE A 172 -10.38 6.68 -9.92
N TYR A 173 -9.92 7.58 -9.04
CA TYR A 173 -8.69 7.37 -8.27
C TYR A 173 -8.79 6.22 -7.25
N TYR A 174 -9.95 5.99 -6.64
CA TYR A 174 -10.15 4.82 -5.77
C TYR A 174 -10.11 3.50 -6.55
N VAL A 175 -10.71 3.47 -7.74
CA VAL A 175 -10.61 2.32 -8.64
C VAL A 175 -9.15 2.09 -9.04
N GLU A 176 -8.43 3.15 -9.39
CA GLU A 176 -7.01 3.08 -9.74
C GLU A 176 -6.16 2.59 -8.55
N LEU A 177 -6.38 3.13 -7.35
CA LEU A 177 -5.70 2.71 -6.12
C LEU A 177 -5.92 1.23 -5.84
N THR A 178 -7.16 0.73 -5.95
CA THR A 178 -7.50 -0.68 -5.76
C THR A 178 -6.77 -1.58 -6.77
N LEU A 179 -6.67 -1.15 -8.03
CA LEU A 179 -5.90 -1.85 -9.05
C LEU A 179 -4.40 -1.85 -8.71
N LEU A 180 -3.84 -0.71 -8.29
CA LEU A 180 -2.43 -0.57 -7.96
C LEU A 180 -2.04 -1.38 -6.72
N ILE A 181 -2.90 -1.51 -5.72
CA ILE A 181 -2.70 -2.43 -4.59
C ILE A 181 -2.53 -3.85 -5.10
N GLY A 182 -3.44 -4.32 -5.97
CA GLY A 182 -3.33 -5.66 -6.56
C GLY A 182 -2.04 -5.88 -7.36
N VAL A 183 -1.59 -4.87 -8.11
CA VAL A 183 -0.36 -4.93 -8.90
C VAL A 183 0.87 -4.89 -8.01
N PHE A 184 1.03 -3.83 -7.23
CA PHE A 184 2.28 -3.54 -6.55
C PHE A 184 2.54 -4.53 -5.41
N ASP A 185 1.55 -4.73 -4.55
CA ASP A 185 1.66 -5.65 -3.42
C ASP A 185 1.68 -7.10 -3.91
N GLY A 186 0.95 -7.39 -4.98
CA GLY A 186 0.95 -8.69 -5.64
C GLY A 186 2.32 -9.07 -6.23
N ILE A 187 2.91 -8.20 -7.06
CA ILE A 187 4.24 -8.44 -7.67
C ILE A 187 5.28 -8.62 -6.57
N PHE A 188 5.27 -7.75 -5.56
CA PHE A 188 6.22 -7.83 -4.45
C PHE A 188 6.13 -9.17 -3.69
N LEU A 189 4.92 -9.56 -3.26
CA LEU A 189 4.73 -10.78 -2.48
C LEU A 189 5.07 -12.04 -3.28
N PHE A 190 4.73 -12.08 -4.57
CA PHE A 190 5.07 -13.21 -5.41
C PHE A 190 6.56 -13.29 -5.72
N THR A 191 7.20 -12.16 -6.03
CA THR A 191 8.65 -12.11 -6.30
C THR A 191 9.45 -12.54 -5.08
N CYS A 192 9.08 -12.05 -3.89
CA CYS A 192 9.68 -12.49 -2.62
C CYS A 192 9.58 -14.01 -2.43
N LEU A 193 8.41 -14.59 -2.66
CA LEU A 193 8.19 -16.02 -2.47
C LEU A 193 8.95 -16.86 -3.52
N GLU A 194 8.92 -16.45 -4.79
CA GLU A 194 9.67 -17.09 -5.88
C GLU A 194 11.16 -17.10 -5.56
N ILE A 195 11.75 -15.95 -5.22
CA ILE A 195 13.16 -15.84 -4.85
C ILE A 195 13.48 -16.77 -3.66
N GLN A 196 12.62 -16.80 -2.63
CA GLN A 196 12.80 -17.70 -1.49
C GLN A 196 12.81 -19.18 -1.90
N ILE A 197 11.88 -19.59 -2.77
CA ILE A 197 11.83 -20.97 -3.30
C ILE A 197 13.07 -21.28 -4.12
N GLN A 198 13.51 -20.34 -4.98
CA GLN A 198 14.70 -20.51 -5.81
C GLN A 198 15.98 -20.64 -4.98
N PHE A 199 16.12 -19.89 -3.88
CA PHE A 199 17.23 -20.08 -2.94
C PHE A 199 17.19 -21.45 -2.25
N GLU A 200 16.00 -21.96 -1.91
CA GLU A 200 15.86 -23.29 -1.31
C GLU A 200 16.26 -24.40 -2.31
N LEU A 201 15.82 -24.26 -3.57
CA LEU A 201 16.21 -25.15 -4.68
C LEU A 201 17.71 -25.09 -4.96
N LEU A 202 18.31 -23.89 -4.94
CA LEU A 202 19.74 -23.68 -5.13
C LEU A 202 20.54 -24.36 -4.01
N LYS A 203 20.12 -24.18 -2.75
CA LYS A 203 20.76 -24.83 -1.58
C LYS A 203 20.76 -26.36 -1.73
N ARG A 204 19.63 -26.94 -2.12
CA ARG A 204 19.52 -28.39 -2.37
C ARG A 204 20.37 -28.84 -3.57
N SER A 205 20.45 -28.00 -4.60
CA SER A 205 21.30 -28.26 -5.78
C SER A 205 22.77 -28.35 -5.40
N ILE A 206 23.25 -27.45 -4.54
CA ILE A 206 24.62 -27.48 -4.02
C ILE A 206 24.83 -28.72 -3.12
N GLN A 207 23.89 -29.03 -2.23
CA GLN A 207 23.96 -30.20 -1.35
C GLN A 207 23.95 -31.54 -2.11
N SER A 208 23.39 -31.57 -3.32
CA SER A 208 23.41 -32.76 -4.18
C SER A 208 24.76 -33.02 -4.87
N ILE A 209 25.74 -32.12 -4.71
CA ILE A 209 27.08 -32.26 -5.28
C ILE A 209 27.93 -33.01 -4.25
N ASN A 210 28.20 -34.29 -4.51
CA ASN A 210 29.12 -35.10 -3.71
C ASN A 210 30.49 -35.09 -4.37
N PHE A 211 31.48 -34.51 -3.69
CA PHE A 211 32.89 -34.64 -4.08
C PHE A 211 33.40 -35.97 -3.52
N GLY A 212 33.31 -37.03 -4.32
CA GLY A 212 33.89 -38.32 -3.95
C GLY A 212 35.41 -38.25 -4.01
N LEU A 213 36.09 -38.91 -3.07
CA LEU A 213 37.57 -38.97 -3.02
C LEU A 213 38.19 -39.77 -4.18
N ASP A 214 37.41 -40.59 -4.89
CA ASP A 214 37.84 -41.44 -6.01
C ASP A 214 37.11 -41.15 -7.33
N SER A 215 36.71 -39.90 -7.56
CA SER A 215 35.98 -39.54 -8.77
C SER A 215 36.92 -39.16 -9.91
N GLY A 216 36.80 -39.82 -11.06
CA GLY A 216 37.63 -39.53 -12.24
C GLY A 216 37.50 -38.08 -12.73
N GLU A 217 38.48 -37.63 -13.53
CA GLU A 217 38.61 -36.25 -14.02
C GLU A 217 37.34 -35.71 -14.73
N GLU A 218 36.57 -36.59 -15.40
CA GLU A 218 35.28 -36.24 -16.00
C GLU A 218 34.19 -35.88 -14.98
N TYR A 219 34.17 -36.56 -13.82
CA TYR A 219 33.20 -36.28 -12.76
C TYR A 219 33.53 -34.98 -12.03
N GLU A 220 34.81 -34.68 -11.82
CA GLU A 220 35.23 -33.37 -11.29
C GLU A 220 34.83 -32.23 -12.23
N LYS A 221 35.02 -32.42 -13.54
CA LYS A 221 34.58 -31.45 -14.56
C LYS A 221 33.06 -31.27 -14.55
N PHE A 222 32.29 -32.35 -14.39
CA PHE A 222 30.84 -32.27 -14.23
C PHE A 222 30.42 -31.49 -12.98
N CYS A 223 31.06 -31.74 -11.84
CA CYS A 223 30.83 -31.01 -10.59
C CYS A 223 31.15 -29.52 -10.73
N LEU A 224 32.26 -29.16 -11.39
CA LEU A 224 32.64 -27.78 -11.68
C LEU A 224 31.62 -27.06 -12.57
N VAL A 225 31.12 -27.73 -13.62
CA VAL A 225 30.07 -27.17 -14.50
C VAL A 225 28.80 -26.92 -13.68
N LYS A 226 28.40 -27.87 -12.83
CA LYS A 226 27.21 -27.73 -11.98
C LYS A 226 27.35 -26.60 -10.95
N LEU A 227 28.52 -26.45 -10.33
CA LEU A 227 28.85 -25.32 -9.44
C LEU A 227 28.79 -23.98 -10.17
N LYS A 228 29.37 -23.91 -11.38
CA LYS A 228 29.33 -22.70 -12.21
C LYS A 228 27.88 -22.29 -12.52
N THR A 229 27.03 -23.24 -12.89
CA THR A 229 25.59 -22.98 -13.10
C THR A 229 24.91 -22.48 -11.83
N CYS A 230 25.21 -23.07 -10.66
CA CYS A 230 24.68 -22.62 -9.38
C CYS A 230 25.14 -21.18 -9.04
N SER A 231 26.41 -20.85 -9.31
CA SER A 231 26.96 -19.51 -9.09
C SER A 231 26.33 -18.45 -9.99
N ILE A 232 26.11 -18.76 -11.27
CA ILE A 232 25.41 -17.87 -12.21
C ILE A 232 23.97 -17.63 -11.73
N HIS A 233 23.25 -18.71 -11.36
CA HIS A 233 21.89 -18.60 -10.82
C HIS A 233 21.84 -17.78 -9.52
N HIS A 234 22.84 -17.94 -8.64
CA HIS A 234 22.95 -17.14 -7.42
C HIS A 234 23.06 -15.65 -7.70
N ASN A 235 23.96 -15.25 -8.62
CA ASN A 235 24.15 -13.85 -9.00
C ASN A 235 22.87 -13.24 -9.60
N PHE A 236 22.16 -14.03 -10.40
CA PHE A 236 20.86 -13.66 -10.94
C PHE A 236 19.81 -13.43 -9.84
N LEU A 237 19.70 -14.34 -8.85
CA LEU A 237 18.79 -14.16 -7.70
C LEU A 237 19.16 -12.94 -6.84
N LEU A 238 20.45 -12.62 -6.70
CA LEU A 238 20.89 -11.42 -5.98
C LEU A 238 20.43 -10.14 -6.70
N GLY A 239 20.50 -10.08 -8.03
CA GLY A 239 19.99 -8.96 -8.83
C GLY A 239 18.50 -8.68 -8.56
N LEU A 240 17.67 -9.73 -8.60
CA LEU A 240 16.24 -9.66 -8.28
C LEU A 240 15.96 -9.24 -6.83
N SER A 241 16.80 -9.67 -5.90
CA SER A 241 16.66 -9.33 -4.47
C SER A 241 16.87 -7.83 -4.20
N ASN A 242 17.81 -7.19 -4.92
CA ASN A 242 18.07 -5.75 -4.80
C ASN A 242 16.84 -4.93 -5.25
N PHE A 243 16.20 -5.33 -6.35
CA PHE A 243 14.95 -4.72 -6.78
C PHE A 243 13.85 -4.86 -5.72
N THR A 244 13.74 -6.05 -5.14
CA THR A 244 12.77 -6.33 -4.06
C THR A 244 13.01 -5.45 -2.83
N GLN A 245 14.27 -5.13 -2.50
CA GLN A 245 14.59 -4.22 -1.40
C GLN A 245 14.10 -2.78 -1.66
N ILE A 246 14.21 -2.29 -2.90
CA ILE A 246 13.70 -0.96 -3.27
C ILE A 246 12.18 -0.91 -3.06
N VAL A 247 11.47 -1.92 -3.57
CA VAL A 247 10.02 -2.04 -3.40
C VAL A 247 9.64 -2.16 -1.92
N ARG A 248 10.40 -2.92 -1.13
CA ARG A 248 10.20 -3.04 0.32
C ARG A 248 10.33 -1.71 1.04
N SER A 249 11.35 -0.92 0.74
CA SER A 249 11.56 0.40 1.38
C SER A 249 10.40 1.34 1.10
N VAL A 250 9.86 1.31 -0.11
CA VAL A 250 8.68 2.10 -0.49
C VAL A 250 7.43 1.63 0.27
N LEU A 251 7.18 0.32 0.32
CA LEU A 251 6.05 -0.23 1.07
C LEU A 251 6.14 0.13 2.55
N TYR A 252 7.36 0.12 3.11
CA TYR A 252 7.60 0.51 4.49
C TYR A 252 7.25 1.98 4.71
N ILE A 253 7.69 2.88 3.83
CA ILE A 253 7.32 4.30 3.88
C ILE A 253 5.80 4.47 3.76
N ALA A 254 5.13 3.75 2.86
CA ALA A 254 3.68 3.82 2.70
C ALA A 254 2.92 3.38 3.96
N VAL A 255 3.34 2.27 4.58
CA VAL A 255 2.76 1.74 5.83
C VAL A 255 3.05 2.67 7.01
N LEU A 256 4.25 3.22 7.10
CA LEU A 256 4.59 4.20 8.16
C LEU A 256 3.76 5.46 8.04
N ASN A 257 3.50 5.96 6.83
CA ASN A 257 2.60 7.11 6.64
C ASN A 257 1.16 6.78 7.05
N LEU A 258 0.68 5.56 6.75
CA LEU A 258 -0.65 5.11 7.16
C LEU A 258 -0.75 4.91 8.69
N GLN A 259 0.28 4.33 9.31
CA GLN A 259 0.36 4.19 10.76
C GLN A 259 0.46 5.54 11.45
N GLY A 260 1.24 6.48 10.88
CA GLY A 260 1.31 7.86 11.35
C GLY A 260 -0.06 8.51 11.38
N ALA A 261 -0.82 8.43 10.29
CA ALA A 261 -2.20 8.91 10.27
C ALA A 261 -3.08 8.20 11.33
N LEU A 262 -3.06 6.87 11.38
CA LEU A 262 -3.85 6.09 12.35
C LEU A 262 -3.57 6.38 13.83
N PHE A 263 -2.36 6.80 14.19
CA PHE A 263 -2.02 7.15 15.58
C PHE A 263 -2.22 8.63 15.87
N PHE A 264 -1.88 9.51 14.93
CA PHE A 264 -2.08 10.94 15.12
C PHE A 264 -3.54 11.31 15.20
N ILE A 265 -4.42 10.65 14.43
CA ILE A 265 -5.84 11.00 14.36
C ILE A 265 -6.56 10.80 15.71
N PRO A 266 -6.56 9.61 16.34
CA PRO A 266 -7.23 9.41 17.62
C PRO A 266 -6.55 10.19 18.76
N ALA A 267 -5.24 10.37 18.70
CA ALA A 267 -4.53 11.16 19.69
C ALA A 267 -4.99 12.62 19.63
N SER A 268 -5.08 13.17 18.42
CA SER A 268 -5.58 14.52 18.20
C SER A 268 -7.05 14.65 18.60
N ASP A 269 -7.91 13.69 18.26
CA ASP A 269 -9.34 13.70 18.65
C ASP A 269 -9.52 13.74 20.18
N VAL A 270 -8.69 13.00 20.92
CA VAL A 270 -8.72 13.03 22.40
C VAL A 270 -8.21 14.36 22.95
N GLU A 271 -7.17 14.94 22.34
CA GLU A 271 -6.69 16.27 22.71
C GLU A 271 -7.75 17.35 22.44
N ALA A 272 -8.45 17.28 21.31
CA ALA A 272 -9.54 18.19 20.96
C ALA A 272 -10.73 18.10 21.94
N GLU A 273 -11.19 16.89 22.27
CA GLU A 273 -12.28 16.68 23.23
C GLU A 273 -11.88 17.10 24.66
N ALA A 274 -10.59 17.01 25.00
CA ALA A 274 -10.09 17.51 26.27
C ALA A 274 -10.13 19.04 26.36
N GLU A 275 -9.96 19.74 25.23
CA GLU A 275 -10.00 21.21 25.15
C GLU A 275 -11.42 21.78 25.24
N THR A 276 -12.46 21.04 24.82
CA THR A 276 -13.87 21.47 24.91
C THR A 276 -14.49 21.23 26.29
N LEU A 277 -13.94 20.30 27.07
CA LEU A 277 -14.42 19.92 28.40
C LEU A 277 -14.56 21.08 29.42
N PRO A 278 -13.63 22.06 29.50
CA PRO A 278 -13.75 23.20 30.40
C PRO A 278 -14.98 24.08 30.11
N ASP A 279 -15.33 24.25 28.84
CA ASP A 279 -16.45 25.08 28.40
C ASP A 279 -17.79 24.41 28.75
N GLU A 280 -17.88 23.10 28.58
CA GLU A 280 -19.04 22.32 29.03
C GLU A 280 -19.20 22.36 30.55
N ILE A 281 -18.12 22.17 31.31
CA ILE A 281 -18.14 22.30 32.78
C ILE A 281 -18.60 23.70 33.18
N TYR A 282 -18.14 24.74 32.50
CA TYR A 282 -18.53 26.12 32.77
C TYR A 282 -20.00 26.40 32.45
N SER A 283 -20.55 25.79 31.39
CA SER A 283 -21.95 25.94 30.98
C SER A 283 -22.98 25.29 31.92
N THR A 284 -22.53 24.44 32.85
CA THR A 284 -23.44 23.93 33.87
C THR A 284 -23.92 25.08 34.76
N ASP A 285 -25.17 25.07 35.21
CA ASP A 285 -25.73 26.10 36.11
C ASP A 285 -25.18 25.97 37.56
N TRP A 286 -23.89 25.76 37.70
CA TRP A 286 -23.19 25.52 38.96
C TRP A 286 -23.25 26.71 39.91
N TYR A 287 -23.51 27.92 39.40
CA TYR A 287 -23.73 29.12 40.19
C TYR A 287 -25.10 29.12 40.92
N ASN A 288 -26.05 28.30 40.48
CA ASN A 288 -27.42 28.26 41.00
C ASN A 288 -27.58 27.34 42.24
N THR A 289 -26.55 26.57 42.57
CA THR A 289 -26.55 25.67 43.74
C THR A 289 -26.04 26.38 45.01
N LYS A 290 -26.80 26.27 46.11
CA LYS A 290 -26.40 26.79 47.44
C LYS A 290 -25.30 25.96 48.11
N ASN A 291 -24.91 24.80 47.56
CA ASN A 291 -23.94 23.91 48.18
C ASN A 291 -22.50 24.33 47.87
N ARG A 292 -21.80 24.88 48.87
CA ARG A 292 -20.40 25.31 48.76
C ARG A 292 -19.40 24.21 48.41
N LYS A 293 -19.71 22.93 48.69
CA LYS A 293 -18.82 21.81 48.32
C LYS A 293 -18.81 21.59 46.80
N ILE A 294 -19.97 21.72 46.16
CA ILE A 294 -20.13 21.56 44.71
C ILE A 294 -19.38 22.69 43.98
N HIS A 295 -19.53 23.93 44.48
CA HIS A 295 -18.78 25.09 43.98
C HIS A 295 -17.26 24.86 43.96
N LYS A 296 -16.68 24.41 45.09
CA LYS A 296 -15.24 24.15 45.17
C LYS A 296 -14.81 23.02 44.24
N PHE A 297 -15.61 21.94 44.16
CA PHE A 297 -15.30 20.80 43.31
C PHE A 297 -15.25 21.19 41.83
N ILE A 298 -16.23 21.93 41.34
CA ILE A 298 -16.29 22.38 39.94
C ILE A 298 -15.13 23.32 39.61
N LEU A 299 -14.78 24.25 40.51
CA LEU A 299 -13.63 25.14 40.34
C LEU A 299 -12.30 24.37 40.23
N PHE A 300 -12.09 23.37 41.08
CA PHE A 300 -10.91 22.50 41.00
C PHE A 300 -10.91 21.64 39.72
N TRP A 301 -12.07 21.19 39.28
CA TRP A 301 -12.22 20.41 38.07
C TRP A 301 -11.92 21.26 36.81
N LEU A 302 -12.42 22.50 36.75
CA LEU A 302 -12.14 23.48 35.70
C LEU A 302 -10.64 23.78 35.58
N ILE A 303 -9.96 24.06 36.71
CA ILE A 303 -8.51 24.30 36.74
C ILE A 303 -7.73 23.08 36.23
N LYS A 304 -8.24 21.87 36.47
CA LYS A 304 -7.60 20.64 36.02
C LYS A 304 -7.86 20.34 34.53
N ALA A 305 -9.07 20.64 34.05
CA ALA A 305 -9.47 20.47 32.65
C ALA A 305 -8.79 21.49 31.72
N GLN A 306 -8.45 22.69 32.21
CA GLN A 306 -7.70 23.71 31.46
C GLN A 306 -6.23 23.37 31.21
N ARG A 307 -5.70 22.27 31.77
CA ARG A 307 -4.34 21.83 31.44
C ARG A 307 -4.39 21.13 30.08
N PRO A 308 -3.61 21.58 29.08
CA PRO A 308 -3.58 20.93 27.78
C PRO A 308 -3.17 19.47 27.98
N MET A 309 -4.00 18.55 27.49
CA MET A 309 -3.64 17.15 27.46
C MET A 309 -2.64 16.99 26.33
N ILE A 310 -1.41 16.59 26.65
CA ILE A 310 -0.38 16.28 25.66
C ILE A 310 -0.12 14.79 25.82
N MET A 311 -0.45 13.99 24.81
CA MET A 311 -0.07 12.57 24.81
C MET A 311 1.43 12.44 24.52
N SER A 312 2.23 12.35 25.58
CA SER A 312 3.70 12.16 25.51
C SER A 312 4.12 10.76 25.12
#